data_AF-A0A162KPG0-F1
#
_entry.id   AF-A0A162KPG0-F1
#
_cell.length_a   1.000
_cell.length_b   1.000
_cell.length_c   1.000
_cell.angle_alpha   90.00
_cell.angle_beta   90.00
_cell.angle_gamma   90.00
#
_symmetry.space_group_name_H-M   'P 1'
#
loop_
_entity.id
_entity.type
_entity.pdbx_description
1 polymer ?
#
loop_
_entity_poly.entity_id
_entity_poly.type
_entity_poly.pdbx_seq_one_letter_code
_entity_poly.pdbx_strand_id
1 'polypeptide(L)'
;MSDLFKKAISLGWGLTVVSKEKVEKVVDDLVSRGELAPNESKALVNRLIERGEEEQTQFKTVVHEQVNRILKELHVPTGSDVTSLEQRIAALESKIAELESPKAE
;
A
#
# COMPACT_ATOMS: atom_id res chain seq x y z
N MET A 1 8.78 18.18 -16.89
CA MET A 1 8.05 17.08 -16.20
C MET A 1 8.88 16.38 -15.12
N SER A 2 10.22 16.48 -15.10
CA SER A 2 11.10 15.80 -14.12
C SER A 2 11.26 16.51 -12.77
N ASP A 3 11.12 17.84 -12.73
CA ASP A 3 11.49 18.59 -11.52
C ASP A 3 10.40 18.63 -10.46
N LEU A 4 9.13 18.52 -10.86
CA LEU A 4 8.01 18.40 -9.92
C LEU A 4 8.03 17.04 -9.21
N PHE A 5 8.34 15.96 -9.92
CA PHE A 5 8.50 14.62 -9.33
C PHE A 5 9.71 14.54 -8.40
N LYS A 6 10.86 15.07 -8.83
CA LYS A 6 12.06 15.13 -7.99
C LYS A 6 11.82 15.97 -6.74
N LYS A 7 11.15 17.12 -6.85
CA LYS A 7 10.77 17.97 -5.70
C LYS A 7 9.75 17.28 -4.79
N ALA A 8 8.76 16.58 -5.34
CA ALA A 8 7.79 15.83 -4.54
C ALA A 8 8.45 14.73 -3.69
N ILE A 9 9.40 14.00 -4.27
CA ILE A 9 10.18 12.96 -3.57
C ILE A 9 11.13 13.58 -2.53
N SER A 10 11.87 14.63 -2.91
CA SER A 10 12.90 15.25 -2.05
C SER A 10 12.34 16.12 -0.93
N LEU A 11 11.11 16.63 -1.06
CA LEU A 11 10.45 17.39 0.01
C LEU A 11 9.76 16.50 1.03
N GLY A 12 9.67 15.18 0.81
CA GLY A 12 8.83 14.34 1.67
C GLY A 12 7.37 14.82 1.69
N TRP A 13 6.97 15.66 0.73
CA TRP A 13 5.57 15.90 0.38
C TRP A 13 5.11 14.67 -0.38
N GLY A 14 5.08 13.55 0.33
CA GLY A 14 4.22 12.45 -0.02
C GLY A 14 2.79 12.96 -0.10
N LEU A 15 1.92 12.14 -0.64
CA LEU A 15 0.48 12.23 -0.43
C LEU A 15 0.21 12.24 1.08
N THR A 16 0.42 13.36 1.76
CA THR A 16 0.03 13.51 3.15
C THR A 16 -1.47 13.42 3.12
N VAL A 17 -2.00 12.36 3.73
CA VAL A 17 -3.43 12.18 3.96
C VAL A 17 -3.99 13.54 4.33
N VAL A 18 -4.90 14.05 3.50
CA VAL A 18 -5.58 15.31 3.82
C VAL A 18 -6.37 15.00 5.09
N SER A 19 -5.90 15.52 6.23
CA SER A 19 -6.54 15.25 7.50
C SER A 19 -7.94 15.86 7.50
N LYS A 20 -8.85 15.24 8.26
CA LYS A 20 -10.21 15.75 8.48
C LYS A 20 -10.21 17.25 8.83
N GLU A 21 -9.29 17.67 9.70
CA GLU A 21 -9.13 19.07 10.11
C GLU A 21 -8.76 20.01 8.95
N LYS A 22 -8.01 19.53 7.96
CA LYS A 22 -7.68 20.31 6.76
C LYS A 22 -8.88 20.45 5.84
N VAL A 23 -9.67 19.38 5.68
CA VAL A 23 -10.92 19.42 4.91
C VAL A 23 -11.92 20.36 5.57
N GLU A 24 -12.10 20.25 6.89
CA GLU A 24 -12.98 21.14 7.67
C GLU A 24 -12.58 22.61 7.50
N LYS A 25 -11.30 22.95 7.66
CA LYS A 25 -10.82 24.33 7.45
C LYS A 25 -11.12 24.87 6.06
N VAL A 26 -10.90 24.08 5.01
CA VAL A 26 -11.19 24.52 3.64
C VAL A 26 -12.68 24.75 3.44
N VAL A 27 -13.52 23.86 3.98
CA VAL A 27 -14.98 24.00 3.86
C VAL A 27 -15.49 25.18 4.70
N ASP A 28 -14.96 25.41 5.89
CA ASP A 28 -15.30 26.55 6.75
C ASP A 28 -14.89 27.90 6.13
N ASP A 29 -13.77 27.94 5.39
CA ASP A 29 -13.37 29.09 4.60
C ASP A 29 -14.39 29.40 3.48
N LEU A 30 -14.94 28.38 2.82
CA LEU A 30 -15.98 28.54 1.80
C LEU A 30 -17.29 29.08 2.39
N VAL A 31 -17.66 28.62 3.59
CA VAL A 31 -18.82 29.15 4.33
C VAL A 31 -18.58 30.61 4.71
N SER A 32 -17.38 30.94 5.21
CA SER A 32 -17.02 32.29 5.63
C SER A 32 -17.02 33.29 4.47
N ARG A 33 -16.74 32.82 3.25
CA ARG A 33 -16.82 33.62 2.01
C ARG A 33 -18.24 33.75 1.46
N GLY A 34 -19.22 33.05 2.04
CA GLY A 34 -20.59 32.99 1.54
C GLY A 34 -20.75 32.11 0.29
N GLU A 35 -19.73 31.35 -0.07
CA GLU A 35 -19.73 30.44 -1.23
C GLU A 35 -20.42 29.10 -0.92
N LEU A 36 -20.61 28.79 0.38
CA LEU A 36 -21.29 27.59 0.84
C LEU A 36 -22.23 27.91 2.01
N ALA A 37 -23.44 27.34 1.99
CA ALA A 37 -24.37 27.53 3.07
C ALA A 37 -23.94 26.74 4.34
N PRO A 38 -24.07 27.30 5.56
CA PRO A 38 -23.62 26.64 6.79
C PRO A 38 -24.29 25.28 7.06
N ASN A 39 -25.50 25.07 6.54
CA ASN A 39 -26.23 23.80 6.64
C ASN A 39 -25.66 22.72 5.70
N GLU A 40 -24.94 23.09 4.65
CA GLU A 40 -24.39 22.18 3.64
C GLU A 40 -22.92 21.80 3.91
N SER A 41 -22.23 22.55 4.76
CA SER A 41 -20.80 22.37 5.08
C SER A 41 -20.48 20.97 5.61
N LYS A 42 -21.22 20.50 6.60
CA LYS A 42 -21.02 19.17 7.20
C LYS A 42 -21.20 18.04 6.19
N ALA A 43 -22.19 18.16 5.31
CA ALA A 43 -22.44 17.17 4.27
C ALA A 43 -21.29 17.14 3.25
N LEU A 44 -20.74 18.30 2.89
CA LEU A 44 -19.59 18.38 1.99
C LEU A 44 -18.32 17.80 2.62
N VAL A 45 -18.03 18.12 3.88
CA VAL A 45 -16.88 17.53 4.61
C VAL A 45 -16.96 16.01 4.60
N ASN A 46 -18.11 15.45 4.98
CA ASN A 46 -18.28 13.99 5.03
C ASN A 46 -18.06 13.35 3.66
N ARG A 47 -18.65 13.91 2.59
CA ARG A 47 -18.46 13.39 1.22
C ARG A 47 -17.00 13.44 0.77
N LEU A 48 -16.28 14.51 1.10
CA LEU A 48 -14.87 14.66 0.71
C LEU A 48 -13.97 13.65 1.45
N ILE A 49 -14.27 13.38 2.72
CA ILE A 49 -13.56 12.37 3.52
C ILE A 49 -13.84 10.97 2.96
N GLU A 50 -15.10 10.60 2.83
CA GLU A 50 -15.53 9.28 2.35
C GLU A 50 -14.94 8.98 0.96
N ARG A 51 -15.08 9.93 0.03
CA ARG A 51 -14.47 9.81 -1.31
C ARG A 51 -12.95 9.72 -1.24
N GLY A 52 -12.32 10.47 -0.35
CA GLY A 52 -10.87 10.40 -0.14
C GLY A 52 -10.40 9.02 0.32
N GLU A 53 -11.13 8.37 1.22
CA GLU A 53 -10.86 7.02 1.71
C GLU A 53 -11.03 5.95 0.62
N GLU A 54 -12.07 6.07 -0.20
CA GLU A 54 -12.30 5.18 -1.34
C GLU A 54 -11.17 5.28 -2.38
N GLU A 55 -10.84 6.50 -2.80
CA GLU A 55 -9.79 6.77 -3.79
C GLU A 55 -8.41 6.34 -3.27
N GLN A 56 -8.14 6.55 -1.96
CA GLN A 56 -6.91 6.07 -1.33
C GLN A 56 -6.80 4.54 -1.38
N THR A 57 -7.91 3.84 -1.11
CA THR A 57 -7.96 2.38 -1.14
C THR A 57 -7.72 1.85 -2.56
N GLN A 58 -8.39 2.42 -3.55
CA GLN A 58 -8.20 2.06 -4.96
C GLN A 58 -6.76 2.32 -5.40
N PHE A 59 -6.21 3.48 -5.05
CA PHE A 59 -4.83 3.83 -5.35
C PHE A 59 -3.84 2.83 -4.74
N LYS A 60 -4.03 2.45 -3.47
CA LYS A 60 -3.20 1.44 -2.79
C LYS A 60 -3.23 0.11 -3.52
N THR A 61 -4.41 -0.34 -3.97
CA THR A 61 -4.56 -1.58 -4.76
C THR A 61 -3.79 -1.50 -6.07
N VAL A 62 -3.99 -0.44 -6.85
CA VAL A 62 -3.30 -0.25 -8.14
C VAL A 62 -1.78 -0.22 -7.96
N VAL A 63 -1.28 0.50 -6.96
CA VAL A 63 0.16 0.56 -6.66
C VAL A 63 0.67 -0.83 -6.25
N HIS A 64 -0.05 -1.54 -5.38
CA HIS A 64 0.35 -2.88 -4.94
C HIS A 64 0.40 -3.86 -6.10
N GLU A 65 -0.59 -3.84 -6.99
CA GLU A 65 -0.63 -4.66 -8.20
C GLU A 65 0.53 -4.34 -9.15
N GLN A 66 0.81 -3.06 -9.40
CA GLN A 66 1.93 -2.66 -10.26
C GLN A 66 3.28 -3.10 -9.67
N VAL A 67 3.49 -2.90 -8.38
CA VAL A 67 4.73 -3.33 -7.70
C VAL A 67 4.86 -4.85 -7.78
N ASN A 68 3.80 -5.60 -7.46
CA ASN A 68 3.81 -7.07 -7.55
C ASN A 68 4.09 -7.56 -8.98
N ARG A 69 3.56 -6.88 -10.00
CA ARG A 69 3.82 -7.21 -11.40
C ARG A 69 5.31 -7.02 -11.74
N ILE A 70 5.90 -5.89 -11.36
CA ILE A 70 7.32 -5.62 -11.60
C ILE A 70 8.20 -6.65 -10.89
N LEU A 71 7.90 -6.96 -9.62
CA LEU A 71 8.64 -7.98 -8.86
C LEU A 71 8.58 -9.36 -9.53
N LYS A 72 7.41 -9.73 -10.07
CA LYS A 72 7.26 -10.97 -10.85
C LYS A 72 8.06 -10.94 -12.16
N GLU A 73 8.01 -9.85 -12.90
CA GLU A 73 8.78 -9.69 -14.15
C GLU A 73 10.30 -9.77 -13.90
N LEU A 74 10.77 -9.24 -12.77
CA LEU A 74 12.17 -9.32 -12.33
C LEU A 74 12.52 -10.67 -11.67
N HIS A 75 11.60 -11.63 -11.64
CA HIS A 75 11.78 -12.94 -11.02
C HIS A 75 12.23 -12.85 -9.55
N VAL A 76 11.76 -11.84 -8.82
CA VAL A 76 12.04 -11.70 -7.39
C VAL A 76 11.23 -12.75 -6.63
N PRO A 77 11.89 -13.71 -5.93
CA PRO A 77 11.18 -14.72 -5.17
C PRO A 77 10.41 -14.07 -4.02
N THR A 78 9.19 -14.55 -3.80
CA THR A 78 8.37 -14.14 -2.66
C THR A 78 8.84 -14.84 -1.39
N GLY A 79 8.48 -14.31 -0.22
CA GLY A 79 8.76 -14.98 1.05
C GLY A 79 8.19 -16.40 1.10
N SER A 80 7.00 -16.62 0.51
CA SER A 80 6.41 -17.95 0.39
C SER A 80 7.22 -18.92 -0.47
N ASP A 81 7.87 -18.42 -1.53
CA ASP A 81 8.73 -19.26 -2.37
C ASP A 81 9.95 -19.74 -1.57
N VAL A 82 10.54 -18.86 -0.76
CA VAL A 82 11.65 -19.20 0.13
C VAL A 82 11.23 -20.26 1.15
N THR A 83 10.11 -20.05 1.85
CA THR A 83 9.61 -21.02 2.84
C THR A 83 9.28 -22.37 2.22
N SER A 84 8.73 -22.39 0.99
CA SER A 84 8.47 -23.65 0.28
C SER A 84 9.77 -24.40 -0.04
N LEU A 85 10.82 -23.68 -0.44
CA LEU A 85 12.14 -24.26 -0.67
C LEU A 85 12.76 -24.80 0.63
N GLU A 86 12.68 -24.06 1.74
CA GLU A 86 13.17 -24.50 3.05
C GLU A 86 12.50 -25.81 3.50
N GLN A 87 11.17 -25.92 3.35
CA GLN A 87 10.44 -27.14 3.67
C GLN A 87 10.86 -28.33 2.78
N ARG A 88 11.06 -28.09 1.48
CA ARG A 88 11.52 -29.12 0.56
C ARG A 88 12.93 -29.58 0.90
N ILE A 89 13.82 -28.66 1.27
CA ILE A 89 15.18 -28.98 1.72
C ILE A 89 15.12 -29.84 2.97
N ALA A 90 14.38 -29.43 4.00
CA ALA A 90 14.24 -30.20 5.24
C ALA A 90 13.68 -31.63 4.98
N ALA A 91 12.69 -31.76 4.09
CA ALA A 91 12.14 -33.06 3.72
C ALA A 91 13.15 -33.95 2.97
N LEU A 92 14.00 -33.35 2.13
CA LEU A 92 15.07 -34.08 1.43
C LEU A 92 16.18 -34.49 2.40
N GLU A 93 16.58 -33.60 3.31
CA GLU A 93 17.56 -33.89 4.36
C GLU A 93 17.11 -35.06 5.24
N SER A 94 15.83 -35.08 5.65
CA SER A 94 15.26 -36.21 6.41
C SER A 94 15.34 -37.53 5.64
N LYS A 95 15.00 -37.52 4.34
CA LYS A 95 15.06 -38.72 3.49
C LYS A 95 16.48 -39.22 3.28
N ILE A 96 17.44 -38.31 3.13
CA ILE A 96 18.85 -38.68 3.02
C ILE A 96 19.32 -39.32 4.33
N ALA A 97 18.98 -38.74 5.49
CA ALA A 97 19.31 -39.32 6.78
C ALA A 97 18.72 -40.73 6.99
N GLU A 98 17.49 -40.98 6.51
CA GLU A 98 16.87 -42.32 6.53
C GLU A 98 17.59 -43.33 5.62
N LEU A 99 18.08 -42.88 4.46
CA LEU A 99 18.80 -43.74 3.50
C LEU A 99 20.25 -43.99 3.90
N GLU A 100 20.89 -43.02 4.56
CA GLU A 100 22.27 -43.13 5.08
C GLU A 100 22.34 -43.84 6.42
N SER A 101 21.22 -43.96 7.14
CA SER A 101 21.13 -44.86 8.30
C SER A 101 21.42 -46.27 7.81
N PRO A 102 22.53 -46.91 8.22
CA PRO A 102 22.87 -48.23 7.74
C PRO A 102 21.71 -49.15 8.06
N LYS A 103 21.20 -49.85 7.04
CA LYS A 103 20.29 -50.98 7.23
C LYS A 103 20.89 -51.80 8.37
N ALA A 104 20.26 -51.73 9.53
CA ALA A 104 20.56 -52.60 10.65
C ALA A 104 20.16 -54.01 10.19
N GLU A 105 21.13 -54.73 9.62
CA GLU A 105 21.15 -56.19 9.58
C GLU A 105 21.41 -56.73 10.99
#